data_AF-A0A0T8VST0-F1
#
_entry.id   AF-A0A0T8VST0-F1
#
_cell.length_a   1.000
_cell.length_b   1.000
_cell.length_c   1.000
_cell.angle_alpha   90.00
_cell.angle_beta   90.00
_cell.angle_gamma   90.00
#
_symmetry.space_group_name_H-M   'P 1'
#
loop_
_entity.id
_entity.type
_entity.pdbx_description
1 polymer ?
#
loop_
_entity_poly.entity_id
_entity_poly.type
_entity_poly.pdbx_seq_one_letter_code
_entity_poly.pdbx_strand_id
1 'polypeptide(L)'
;MKNPHYYDHAKVSIEHVKLAYFNGSDQELTIRNFESGAYSIAGVYPNSSNFAKTKEKYKDNIVYSLQDKTSWYLNFNVNREACNHTTKTTDEQKKSTETAVLNKNFRQAVNFALDRTAHSAQSNGEEAASKTLRNTLVLLHLSKLETRPLEK
;
A
#
# COMPACT_ATOMS: atom_id res chain seq x y z
N MET A 1 -16.51 -22.35 8.61
CA MET A 1 -17.22 -23.02 9.72
C MET A 1 -16.18 -23.54 10.68
N LYS A 2 -16.46 -23.56 11.99
CA LYS A 2 -15.57 -24.06 13.03
C LYS A 2 -15.18 -25.51 12.74
N ASN A 3 -13.91 -25.83 12.94
CA ASN A 3 -13.39 -27.18 12.80
C ASN A 3 -13.52 -27.92 14.15
N PRO A 4 -14.38 -28.96 14.26
CA PRO A 4 -14.55 -29.70 15.51
C PRO A 4 -13.31 -30.54 15.89
N HIS A 5 -12.43 -30.84 14.92
CA HIS A 5 -11.21 -31.62 15.14
C HIS A 5 -9.98 -30.74 15.39
N TYR A 6 -10.14 -29.42 15.50
CA TYR A 6 -9.03 -28.54 15.87
C TYR A 6 -8.60 -28.83 17.31
N TYR A 7 -7.29 -28.95 17.55
CA TYR A 7 -6.75 -29.38 18.83
C TYR A 7 -7.15 -28.46 20.00
N ASP A 8 -7.42 -27.19 19.73
CA ASP A 8 -7.87 -26.19 20.71
C ASP A 8 -9.27 -25.63 20.39
N HIS A 9 -10.16 -26.45 19.79
CA HIS A 9 -11.50 -26.03 19.37
C HIS A 9 -12.36 -25.47 20.51
N ALA A 10 -12.12 -25.88 21.76
CA ALA A 10 -12.80 -25.38 22.95
C ALA A 10 -12.56 -23.87 23.18
N LYS A 11 -11.44 -23.32 22.70
CA LYS A 11 -11.13 -21.89 22.77
C LYS A 11 -11.60 -21.09 21.56
N VAL A 12 -12.18 -21.74 20.56
CA VAL A 12 -12.73 -21.07 19.38
C VAL A 12 -14.21 -20.73 19.63
N SER A 13 -14.50 -19.46 19.90
CA SER A 13 -15.88 -18.97 20.13
C SER A 13 -16.65 -18.64 18.84
N ILE A 14 -15.95 -18.49 17.71
CA ILE A 14 -16.55 -18.14 16.42
C ILE A 14 -16.96 -19.42 15.68
N GLU A 15 -18.26 -19.58 15.46
CA GLU A 15 -18.82 -20.76 14.77
C GLU A 15 -18.74 -20.63 13.24
N HIS A 16 -18.99 -19.44 12.71
CA HIS A 16 -19.01 -19.18 11.26
C HIS A 16 -18.28 -17.88 10.93
N VAL A 17 -17.54 -17.92 9.82
CA VAL A 17 -16.96 -16.74 9.19
C VAL A 17 -17.49 -16.71 7.76
N LYS A 18 -18.05 -15.58 7.36
CA LYS A 18 -18.48 -15.31 5.99
C LYS A 18 -17.56 -14.24 5.41
N LEU A 19 -16.87 -14.57 4.34
CA LEU A 19 -16.10 -13.60 3.56
C LEU A 19 -17.00 -13.06 2.44
N ALA A 20 -17.17 -11.74 2.41
CA ALA A 20 -17.89 -11.07 1.33
C ALA A 20 -16.89 -10.54 0.31
N TYR A 21 -17.16 -10.78 -0.97
CA TYR A 21 -16.35 -10.23 -2.04
C TYR A 21 -16.60 -8.72 -2.18
N PHE A 22 -15.52 -7.95 -2.31
CA PHE A 22 -15.55 -6.52 -2.56
C PHE A 22 -14.47 -6.14 -3.57
N ASN A 23 -14.87 -5.54 -4.69
CA ASN A 23 -13.97 -5.16 -5.79
C ASN A 23 -13.53 -3.67 -5.76
N GLY A 24 -14.02 -2.88 -4.80
CA GLY A 24 -13.66 -1.46 -4.68
C GLY A 24 -14.48 -0.48 -5.52
N SER A 25 -15.45 -0.91 -6.34
CA SER A 25 -16.18 0.00 -7.24
C SER A 25 -17.19 0.89 -6.53
N ASP A 26 -17.77 0.41 -5.42
CA ASP A 26 -18.64 1.19 -4.52
C ASP A 26 -18.01 1.26 -3.13
N GLN A 27 -17.23 2.30 -2.86
CA GLN A 27 -16.54 2.48 -1.57
C GLN A 27 -17.51 2.59 -0.38
N GLU A 28 -18.77 2.97 -0.61
CA GLU A 28 -19.79 3.11 0.45
C GLU A 28 -20.50 1.78 0.75
N LEU A 29 -20.28 0.74 -0.06
CA LEU A 29 -20.87 -0.58 0.16
C LEU A 29 -20.48 -1.16 1.53
N THR A 30 -19.23 -0.99 1.93
CA THR A 30 -18.70 -1.56 3.18
C THR A 30 -19.38 -0.94 4.40
N ILE A 31 -19.48 0.39 4.46
CA ILE A 31 -20.12 1.07 5.58
C ILE A 31 -21.64 0.83 5.60
N ARG A 32 -22.29 0.85 4.44
CA ARG A 32 -23.74 0.57 4.32
C ARG A 32 -24.09 -0.84 4.83
N ASN A 33 -23.27 -1.84 4.50
CA ASN A 33 -23.47 -3.21 4.98
C ASN A 33 -23.12 -3.39 6.46
N PHE A 34 -22.19 -2.61 6.99
CA PHE A 34 -21.94 -2.59 8.42
C PHE A 34 -23.10 -1.95 9.18
N GLU A 35 -23.63 -0.82 8.70
CA GLU A 35 -24.77 -0.13 9.30
C GLU A 35 -26.07 -0.95 9.25
N SER A 36 -26.25 -1.79 8.22
CA SER A 36 -27.38 -2.72 8.15
C SER A 36 -27.22 -3.97 9.01
N GLY A 37 -26.05 -4.15 9.66
CA GLY A 37 -25.72 -5.34 10.44
C GLY A 37 -25.29 -6.55 9.60
N ALA A 38 -25.17 -6.41 8.28
CA ALA A 38 -24.69 -7.47 7.40
C ALA A 38 -23.20 -7.76 7.57
N TYR A 39 -22.39 -6.74 7.91
CA TYR A 39 -20.96 -6.87 8.21
C TYR A 39 -20.68 -6.56 9.68
N SER A 40 -19.74 -7.30 10.27
CA SER A 40 -19.22 -7.02 11.61
C SER A 40 -18.04 -6.04 11.62
N ILE A 41 -17.48 -5.74 10.44
CA ILE A 41 -16.40 -4.76 10.23
C ILE A 41 -16.54 -4.13 8.85
N ALA A 42 -16.21 -2.85 8.71
CA ALA A 42 -16.17 -2.14 7.43
C ALA A 42 -14.81 -1.47 7.22
N GLY A 43 -14.29 -1.59 5.99
CA GLY A 43 -13.26 -0.66 5.52
C GLY A 43 -13.86 0.72 5.31
N VAL A 44 -13.16 1.76 5.77
CA VAL A 44 -13.55 3.17 5.59
C VAL A 44 -12.52 3.81 4.66
N TYR A 45 -13.00 4.39 3.56
CA TYR A 45 -12.14 4.89 2.48
C TYR A 45 -12.00 6.41 2.52
N PRO A 46 -10.78 6.96 2.68
CA PRO A 46 -10.54 8.41 2.75
C PRO A 46 -11.03 9.20 1.53
N ASN A 47 -11.07 8.57 0.36
CA ASN A 47 -11.49 9.20 -0.90
C ASN A 47 -13.00 9.05 -1.16
N SER A 48 -13.74 8.44 -0.24
CA SER A 48 -15.17 8.25 -0.41
C SER A 48 -15.92 9.56 -0.15
N SER A 49 -17.03 9.77 -0.86
CA SER A 49 -17.81 11.01 -0.73
C SER A 49 -18.42 11.19 0.67
N ASN A 50 -18.61 10.10 1.41
CA ASN A 50 -19.18 10.13 2.76
C ASN A 50 -18.12 10.02 3.87
N PHE A 51 -16.82 10.00 3.54
CA PHE A 51 -15.75 9.76 4.51
C PHE A 51 -15.83 10.66 5.74
N ALA A 52 -16.05 11.98 5.55
CA ALA A 52 -16.12 12.93 6.65
C ALA A 52 -17.23 12.59 7.67
N LYS A 53 -18.43 12.25 7.18
CA LYS A 53 -19.57 11.87 8.04
C LYS A 53 -19.33 10.55 8.73
N THR A 54 -18.79 9.57 8.01
CA THR A 54 -18.41 8.26 8.58
C THR A 54 -17.36 8.43 9.67
N LYS A 55 -16.33 9.25 9.43
CA LYS A 55 -15.27 9.54 10.39
C LYS A 55 -15.83 10.19 11.66
N GLU A 56 -16.73 11.16 11.53
CA GLU A 56 -17.35 11.82 12.69
C GLU A 56 -18.22 10.85 13.51
N LYS A 57 -19.09 10.10 12.84
CA LYS A 57 -20.03 9.16 13.48
C LYS A 57 -19.32 8.03 14.23
N TYR A 58 -18.21 7.53 13.69
CA TYR A 58 -17.50 6.35 14.21
C TYR A 58 -16.11 6.68 14.77
N LYS A 59 -15.82 7.94 15.09
CA LYS A 59 -14.49 8.41 15.49
C LYS A 59 -13.81 7.55 16.56
N ASP A 60 -14.57 7.07 17.54
CA ASP A 60 -14.06 6.31 18.69
C ASP A 60 -13.88 4.81 18.37
N ASN A 61 -14.32 4.38 17.18
CA ASN A 61 -14.31 2.99 16.72
C ASN A 61 -13.45 2.77 15.46
N ILE A 62 -12.93 3.83 14.86
CA ILE A 62 -12.01 3.71 13.72
C ILE A 62 -10.64 3.29 14.24
N VAL A 63 -10.18 2.13 13.76
CA VAL A 63 -8.87 1.57 14.11
C VAL A 63 -8.02 1.41 12.86
N TYR A 64 -6.71 1.58 13.02
CA TYR A 64 -5.74 1.28 11.97
C TYR A 64 -5.26 -0.16 12.11
N SER A 65 -5.37 -0.94 11.05
CA SER A 65 -4.84 -2.30 11.03
C SER A 65 -3.32 -2.31 11.12
N LEU A 66 -2.76 -3.42 11.59
CA LEU A 66 -1.32 -3.66 11.51
C LEU A 66 -0.86 -3.60 10.05
N GLN A 67 0.38 -3.16 9.84
CA GLN A 67 1.00 -3.24 8.51
C GLN A 67 1.14 -4.70 8.10
N ASP A 68 0.77 -4.98 6.84
CA ASP A 68 1.01 -6.28 6.24
C ASP A 68 2.52 -6.52 5.99
N LYS A 69 2.87 -7.77 5.69
CA LYS A 69 4.22 -8.23 5.35
C LYS A 69 4.63 -7.87 3.91
N THR A 70 3.73 -7.30 3.12
CA THR A 70 3.94 -6.93 1.71
C THR A 70 4.54 -5.53 1.59
N SER A 71 5.46 -5.33 0.65
CA SER A 71 6.02 -4.00 0.29
C SER A 71 5.83 -3.76 -1.19
N TRP A 72 5.39 -2.55 -1.54
CA TRP A 72 5.16 -2.15 -2.93
C TRP A 72 6.25 -1.20 -3.37
N TYR A 73 6.88 -1.49 -4.52
CA TYR A 73 7.99 -0.68 -5.04
C TYR A 73 7.89 -0.55 -6.55
N LEU A 74 8.48 0.53 -7.07
CA LEU A 74 8.73 0.72 -8.49
C LEU A 74 10.19 0.42 -8.78
N ASN A 75 10.45 -0.27 -9.88
CA ASN A 75 11.80 -0.50 -10.39
C ASN A 75 11.94 0.00 -11.82
N PHE A 76 13.14 0.45 -12.14
CA PHE A 76 13.55 0.68 -13.51
C PHE A 76 13.92 -0.64 -14.17
N ASN A 77 13.35 -0.93 -15.33
CA ASN A 77 13.86 -1.99 -16.19
C ASN A 77 15.14 -1.49 -16.89
N VAL A 78 16.29 -1.80 -16.30
CA VAL A 78 17.60 -1.35 -16.80
C VAL A 78 18.08 -2.11 -18.05
N ASN A 79 17.45 -3.25 -18.39
CA ASN A 79 17.75 -4.03 -19.58
C ASN A 79 16.54 -4.06 -20.53
N ARG A 80 15.94 -2.90 -20.76
CA ARG A 80 14.75 -2.79 -21.62
C ARG A 80 15.16 -2.83 -23.09
N GLU A 81 14.85 -3.93 -23.77
CA GLU A 81 15.09 -4.07 -25.22
C GLU A 81 13.83 -3.77 -26.05
N ALA A 82 12.64 -4.18 -25.57
CA ALA A 82 11.39 -4.02 -26.31
C ALA A 82 10.70 -2.67 -26.07
N CYS A 83 10.30 -2.01 -27.16
CA CYS A 83 9.58 -0.71 -27.13
C CYS A 83 8.15 -0.77 -27.68
N ASN A 84 7.58 -1.98 -27.82
CA ASN A 84 6.30 -2.25 -28.49
C ASN A 84 5.07 -1.57 -27.84
N HIS A 85 5.17 -1.20 -26.57
CA HIS A 85 4.11 -0.52 -25.81
C HIS A 85 4.52 0.89 -25.39
N THR A 86 5.23 1.60 -26.27
CA THR A 86 5.67 2.97 -26.02
C THR A 86 5.36 3.85 -27.23
N THR A 87 5.27 5.16 -27.01
CA THR A 87 5.20 6.15 -28.10
C THR A 87 6.57 6.43 -28.73
N LYS A 88 7.63 5.72 -28.31
CA LYS A 88 9.00 5.90 -28.81
C LYS A 88 9.19 5.06 -30.06
N THR A 89 9.16 5.70 -31.22
CA THR A 89 9.17 5.03 -32.53
C THR A 89 10.55 5.05 -33.20
N THR A 90 11.33 6.10 -32.95
CA THR A 90 12.67 6.30 -33.56
C THR A 90 13.77 5.68 -32.71
N ASP A 91 14.88 5.30 -33.34
CA ASP A 91 16.02 4.70 -32.64
C ASP A 91 16.71 5.71 -31.71
N GLU A 92 16.71 6.99 -32.07
CA GLU A 92 17.20 8.08 -31.23
C GLU A 92 16.38 8.18 -29.93
N GLN A 93 15.05 8.10 -30.02
CA GLN A 93 14.18 8.12 -28.84
C GLN A 93 14.39 6.90 -27.94
N LYS A 94 14.58 5.72 -28.53
CA LYS A 94 14.86 4.48 -27.79
C LYS A 94 16.20 4.58 -27.06
N LYS A 95 17.26 4.98 -27.76
CA LYS A 95 18.61 5.17 -27.21
C LYS A 95 18.67 6.26 -26.13
N SER A 96 17.94 7.36 -26.31
CA SER A 96 17.79 8.40 -25.29
C SER A 96 17.14 7.86 -24.02
N THR A 97 16.08 7.05 -24.16
CA THR A 97 15.41 6.41 -23.02
C THR A 97 16.33 5.43 -22.28
N GLU A 98 17.05 4.59 -23.02
CA GLU A 98 18.04 3.66 -22.46
C GLU A 98 19.12 4.41 -21.66
N THR A 99 19.68 5.47 -22.26
CA THR A 99 20.71 6.31 -21.62
C THR A 99 20.20 6.91 -20.31
N ALA A 100 18.97 7.43 -20.30
CA ALA A 100 18.36 8.00 -19.09
C ALA A 100 18.15 6.93 -18.01
N VAL A 101 17.60 5.76 -18.38
CA VAL A 101 17.32 4.68 -17.44
C VAL A 101 18.62 4.11 -16.83
N LEU A 102 19.70 4.00 -17.61
CA LEU A 102 21.01 3.54 -17.13
C LEU A 102 21.73 4.57 -16.24
N ASN A 103 21.37 5.86 -16.32
CA ASN A 103 21.93 6.90 -15.47
C ASN A 103 21.47 6.77 -14.00
N LYS A 104 22.42 6.51 -13.09
CA LYS A 104 22.15 6.36 -11.65
C LYS A 104 21.52 7.62 -11.03
N ASN A 105 22.02 8.81 -11.38
CA ASN A 105 21.53 10.07 -10.84
C ASN A 105 20.10 10.34 -11.29
N PHE A 106 19.74 9.97 -12.52
CA PHE A 106 18.37 10.03 -13.01
C PHE A 106 17.44 9.15 -12.17
N ARG A 107 17.81 7.87 -11.95
CA ARG A 107 17.01 6.95 -11.11
C ARG A 107 16.87 7.44 -9.67
N GLN A 108 17.93 8.00 -9.10
CA GLN A 108 17.89 8.59 -7.75
C GLN A 108 16.97 9.81 -7.71
N ALA A 109 17.08 10.73 -8.68
CA ALA A 109 16.24 11.92 -8.75
C ALA A 109 14.75 11.55 -8.81
N VAL A 110 14.35 10.57 -9.63
CA VAL A 110 12.96 10.07 -9.67
C VAL A 110 12.53 9.48 -8.33
N ASN A 111 13.40 8.70 -7.67
CA ASN A 111 13.10 8.14 -6.35
C ASN A 111 12.88 9.21 -5.28
N PHE A 112 13.61 10.34 -5.34
CA PHE A 112 13.46 11.46 -4.41
C PHE A 112 12.27 12.36 -4.74
N ALA A 113 11.91 12.50 -6.01
CA ALA A 113 10.76 13.30 -6.44
C ALA A 113 9.41 12.71 -6.02
N LEU A 114 9.35 11.41 -5.70
CA LEU A 114 8.13 10.76 -5.23
C LEU A 114 7.80 11.13 -3.79
N ASP A 115 6.71 11.89 -3.60
CA ASP A 115 6.09 12.11 -2.30
C ASP A 115 5.34 10.85 -1.84
N ARG A 116 6.03 10.04 -1.04
CA ARG A 116 5.50 8.79 -0.49
C ARG A 116 4.40 9.03 0.55
N THR A 117 4.46 10.16 1.26
CA THR A 117 3.46 10.49 2.29
C THR A 117 2.16 10.87 1.62
N ALA A 118 2.20 11.78 0.63
CA ALA A 118 1.03 12.14 -0.16
C ALA A 118 0.44 10.94 -0.89
N HIS A 119 1.29 10.06 -1.45
CA HIS A 119 0.81 8.82 -2.06
C HIS A 119 0.14 7.89 -1.03
N SER A 120 0.73 7.71 0.16
CA SER A 120 0.15 6.88 1.22
C SER A 120 -1.19 7.43 1.73
N ALA A 121 -1.34 8.76 1.80
CA ALA A 121 -2.57 9.42 2.21
C ALA A 121 -3.76 9.09 1.30
N GLN A 122 -3.54 8.80 0.02
CA GLN A 122 -4.62 8.42 -0.91
C GLN A 122 -5.35 7.15 -0.47
N SER A 123 -4.64 6.19 0.13
CA SER A 123 -5.24 4.91 0.55
C SER A 123 -5.56 4.88 2.04
N ASN A 124 -4.74 5.53 2.87
CA ASN A 124 -4.80 5.42 4.34
C ASN A 124 -5.36 6.67 5.02
N GLY A 125 -5.48 7.78 4.29
CA GLY A 125 -5.82 9.09 4.83
C GLY A 125 -4.60 9.78 5.43
N GLU A 126 -4.65 11.10 5.56
CA GLU A 126 -3.52 11.92 6.03
C GLU A 126 -3.01 11.47 7.41
N GLU A 127 -3.93 11.13 8.33
CA GLU A 127 -3.61 10.72 9.70
C GLU A 127 -2.82 9.41 9.80
N ALA A 128 -2.99 8.50 8.83
CA ALA A 128 -2.25 7.24 8.79
C ALA A 128 -1.18 7.16 7.70
N ALA A 129 -1.01 8.22 6.91
CA ALA A 129 -0.04 8.25 5.81
C ALA A 129 1.40 7.97 6.29
N SER A 130 1.79 8.51 7.45
CA SER A 130 3.11 8.28 8.04
C SER A 130 3.23 6.92 8.75
N LYS A 131 2.12 6.21 8.98
CA LYS A 131 2.07 4.91 9.65
C LYS A 131 2.43 3.74 8.74
N THR A 132 2.65 3.97 7.44
CA THR A 132 3.06 2.95 6.45
C THR A 132 4.58 2.88 6.29
N LEU A 133 5.29 2.56 7.36
CA LEU A 133 6.75 2.64 7.47
C LEU A 133 7.52 1.93 6.33
N ARG A 134 7.03 0.77 5.87
CA ARG A 134 7.69 -0.01 4.81
C ARG A 134 7.73 0.71 3.46
N ASN A 135 6.75 1.56 3.17
CA ASN A 135 6.64 2.27 1.91
C ASN A 135 7.07 3.74 1.99
N THR A 136 7.24 4.30 3.21
CA THR A 136 7.69 5.69 3.41
C THR A 136 9.20 5.81 3.62
N LEU A 137 9.90 4.72 3.94
CA LEU A 137 11.34 4.75 4.17
C LEU A 137 12.12 4.93 2.86
N VAL A 138 13.06 5.88 2.85
CA VAL A 138 14.04 6.05 1.78
C VAL A 138 15.36 5.42 2.21
N LEU A 139 15.89 4.50 1.40
CA LEU A 139 17.13 3.75 1.66
C LEU A 139 18.40 4.60 1.91
N LEU A 140 18.36 5.92 1.68
CA LEU A 140 19.48 6.81 2.02
C LEU A 140 19.64 7.10 3.53
N HIS A 141 18.66 6.78 4.38
CA HIS A 141 18.85 6.87 5.83
C HIS A 141 19.64 5.67 6.40
N LEU A 142 19.77 4.58 5.64
CA LEU A 142 20.50 3.37 6.08
C LEU A 142 21.99 3.40 5.71
N SER A 143 22.42 4.24 4.75
CA SER A 143 23.84 4.38 4.41
C SER A 143 24.68 5.03 5.52
N LYS A 144 24.05 5.56 6.57
CA LYS A 144 24.72 6.02 7.81
C LYS A 144 24.80 4.94 8.90
N LEU A 145 24.16 3.78 8.73
CA LEU A 145 24.16 2.69 9.70
C LEU A 145 25.17 1.57 9.36
N GLU A 146 25.81 1.63 8.19
CA GLU A 146 26.79 0.64 7.72
C GLU A 146 28.27 1.01 7.98
N THR A 147 28.56 2.10 8.68
CA THR A 147 29.94 2.46 9.06
C THR A 147 30.28 2.16 10.51
N ARG A 148 29.82 1.03 11.07
CA ARG A 148 30.44 0.50 12.28
C ARG A 148 31.76 -0.18 11.88
N PRO A 149 32.94 0.29 12.35
CA PRO A 149 34.18 -0.40 12.08
C PRO A 149 34.10 -1.80 12.69
N LEU A 150 34.56 -2.80 11.95
CA LEU A 150 34.87 -4.11 12.53
C LEU A 150 36.01 -3.88 13.52
N GLU A 151 35.73 -3.98 14.82
CA GLU A 151 36.76 -4.12 15.83
C GLU A 151 37.56 -5.39 15.53
N LYS A 152 38.88 -5.24 15.47
CA LYS A 152 39.85 -6.33 15.32
C LYS A 152 40.13 -6.99 16.65
#